data_AF-A0A972JHS9-F1
#
_entry.id   AF-A0A972JHS9-F1
#
_cell.length_a   1.000
_cell.length_b   1.000
_cell.length_c   1.000
_cell.angle_alpha   90.00
_cell.angle_beta   90.00
_cell.angle_gamma   90.00
#
_symmetry.space_group_name_H-M   'P 1'
#
loop_
_entity.id
_entity.type
_entity.pdbx_description
1 polymer ?
#
loop_
_entity_poly.entity_id
_entity_poly.type
_entity_poly.pdbx_seq_one_letter_code
_entity_poly.pdbx_strand_id
1 'polypeptide(L)'
;MSSKTNHGFSYAIFALLLLLISWFLFIVLMLNRYFSAGKFFLFPMLISPILAVIGLVYSVKGIREPNTFKKIFGLILNVSIPSLFIAVIVKNAIEIYRAIY
;
A
#
# COMPACT_ATOMS: atom_id res chain seq x y z
N MET A 1 12.92 -0.08 22.22
CA MET A 1 12.66 0.05 20.75
C MET A 1 12.73 1.53 20.42
N SER A 2 13.49 1.96 19.42
CA SER A 2 13.57 3.39 19.11
C SER A 2 12.26 3.87 18.46
N SER A 3 11.95 5.16 18.63
CA SER A 3 10.74 5.76 18.05
C SER A 3 10.68 5.57 16.53
N LYS A 4 11.83 5.57 15.85
CA LYS A 4 11.93 5.52 14.38
C LYS A 4 11.44 4.20 13.78
N THR A 5 11.79 3.05 14.38
CA THR A 5 11.31 1.72 13.93
C THR A 5 9.83 1.53 14.22
N ASN A 6 9.32 2.07 15.33
CA ASN A 6 7.89 2.05 15.62
C ASN A 6 7.10 2.82 14.57
N HIS A 7 7.58 3.98 14.13
CA HIS A 7 6.93 4.73 13.06
C HIS A 7 6.87 3.93 11.75
N GLY A 8 7.99 3.31 11.32
CA GLY A 8 8.01 2.49 10.09
C GLY A 8 6.98 1.35 10.11
N PHE A 9 6.83 0.67 11.24
CA PHE A 9 5.80 -0.36 11.43
C PHE A 9 4.38 0.23 11.46
N SER A 10 4.15 1.34 12.14
CA SER A 10 2.84 2.00 12.18
C SER A 10 2.37 2.42 10.79
N TYR A 11 3.26 2.99 9.97
CA TYR A 11 2.94 3.33 8.57
C TYR A 11 2.60 2.09 7.75
N ALA A 12 3.34 0.99 7.93
CA ALA A 12 3.06 -0.27 7.25
C ALA A 12 1.65 -0.81 7.57
N ILE A 13 1.28 -0.80 8.85
CA ILE A 13 -0.04 -1.25 9.29
C ILE A 13 -1.14 -0.32 8.78
N PHE A 14 -0.93 1.00 8.83
CA PHE A 14 -1.93 1.96 8.36
C PHE A 14 -2.12 1.87 6.84
N ALA A 15 -1.03 1.71 6.07
CA ALA A 15 -1.08 1.46 4.63
C ALA A 15 -1.85 0.17 4.30
N LEU A 16 -1.56 -0.92 5.03
CA LEU A 16 -2.25 -2.19 4.85
C LEU A 16 -3.75 -2.06 5.16
N LEU A 17 -4.11 -1.39 6.25
CA LEU A 17 -5.50 -1.18 6.65
C LEU A 17 -6.28 -0.40 5.58
N LEU A 18 -5.71 0.67 5.03
CA LEU A 18 -6.32 1.42 3.94
C LEU A 18 -6.47 0.56 2.67
N LEU A 19 -5.47 -0.26 2.35
CA LEU A 19 -5.55 -1.16 1.20
C LEU A 19 -6.68 -2.20 1.37
N LEU A 20 -6.84 -2.78 2.56
CA LEU A 20 -7.93 -3.70 2.88
C LEU A 20 -9.30 -3.03 2.83
N ILE A 21 -9.43 -1.81 3.37
CA ILE A 21 -10.66 -1.01 3.27
C ILE A 21 -11.00 -0.74 1.80
N SER A 22 -10.01 -0.41 0.98
CA SER A 22 -10.19 -0.19 -0.46
C SER A 22 -10.74 -1.42 -1.16
N TRP A 23 -10.16 -2.59 -0.86
CA TRP A 23 -10.61 -3.87 -1.40
C TRP A 23 -12.04 -4.21 -0.98
N PHE A 24 -12.36 -4.01 0.30
CA PHE A 24 -13.72 -4.21 0.80
C PHE A 24 -14.72 -3.30 0.07
N LEU A 25 -14.43 -2.01 -0.06
CA LEU A 25 -15.29 -1.07 -0.77
C LEU A 25 -15.44 -1.41 -2.26
N PHE A 26 -14.36 -1.90 -2.90
CA PHE A 26 -14.40 -2.37 -4.28
C PHE A 26 -15.34 -3.57 -4.43
N ILE A 27 -15.24 -4.58 -3.54
CA ILE A 27 -16.14 -5.74 -3.54
C ILE A 27 -17.59 -5.31 -3.33
N VAL A 28 -17.85 -4.41 -2.38
CA VAL A 28 -19.20 -3.87 -2.13
C VAL A 28 -19.77 -3.17 -3.37
N LEU A 29 -18.98 -2.36 -4.09
CA LEU A 29 -19.41 -1.75 -5.35
C LEU A 29 -19.72 -2.81 -6.42
N MET A 30 -18.86 -3.84 -6.58
CA MET A 30 -19.09 -4.88 -7.57
C MET A 30 -20.37 -5.69 -7.30
N LEU A 31 -20.70 -5.89 -6.02
CA LEU A 31 -21.92 -6.61 -5.62
C LEU A 31 -23.18 -5.73 -5.64
N ASN A 32 -23.06 -4.41 -5.43
CA ASN A 32 -24.18 -3.48 -5.42
C ASN A 32 -24.09 -2.44 -6.54
N ARG A 33 -24.79 -2.68 -7.66
CA ARG A 33 -24.90 -1.74 -8.81
C ARG A 33 -25.39 -0.34 -8.43
N TYR A 34 -26.04 -0.15 -7.28
CA TYR A 34 -26.57 1.14 -6.82
C TYR A 34 -25.66 1.86 -5.81
N PHE A 35 -24.49 1.32 -5.48
CA PHE A 35 -23.62 1.91 -4.47
C PHE A 35 -22.79 3.07 -5.04
N SER A 36 -23.37 4.27 -5.04
CA SER A 36 -22.74 5.54 -5.46
C SER A 36 -21.40 5.83 -4.76
N ALA A 37 -21.24 5.33 -3.53
CA ALA A 37 -20.03 5.54 -2.74
C ALA A 37 -18.80 4.76 -3.24
N GLY A 38 -18.89 3.94 -4.28
CA GLY A 38 -17.70 3.28 -4.80
C GLY A 38 -16.71 4.23 -5.49
N LYS A 39 -17.06 5.47 -5.82
CA LYS A 39 -16.02 6.48 -6.15
C LYS A 39 -15.02 6.70 -5.01
N PHE A 40 -15.42 6.41 -3.77
CA PHE A 40 -14.57 6.57 -2.60
C PHE A 40 -13.56 5.43 -2.39
N PHE A 41 -13.67 4.28 -3.08
CA PHE A 41 -12.67 3.20 -2.91
C PHE A 41 -11.28 3.62 -3.44
N LEU A 42 -11.24 4.56 -4.39
CA LEU A 42 -10.00 5.03 -5.02
C LEU A 42 -9.10 5.82 -4.06
N PHE A 43 -9.67 6.59 -3.13
CA PHE A 43 -8.88 7.40 -2.19
C PHE A 43 -7.98 6.57 -1.27
N PRO A 44 -8.50 5.62 -0.47
CA PRO A 44 -7.65 4.79 0.38
C PRO A 44 -6.68 3.94 -0.45
N MET A 45 -7.07 3.56 -1.66
CA MET A 45 -6.24 2.79 -2.58
C MET A 45 -5.00 3.62 -2.97
N LEU A 46 -5.17 4.86 -3.43
CA LEU A 46 -4.07 5.74 -3.84
C LEU A 46 -3.21 6.24 -2.67
N ILE A 47 -3.78 6.41 -1.48
CA ILE A 47 -3.05 6.88 -0.29
C ILE A 47 -2.16 5.78 0.29
N SER A 48 -2.60 4.51 0.22
CA SER A 48 -1.86 3.38 0.79
C SER A 48 -0.39 3.23 0.30
N PRO A 49 -0.06 3.30 -1.01
CA PRO A 49 1.33 3.22 -1.45
C PRO A 49 2.17 4.43 -1.00
N ILE A 50 1.58 5.63 -0.89
CA ILE A 50 2.29 6.83 -0.41
C ILE A 50 2.73 6.61 1.04
N LEU A 51 1.82 6.13 1.89
CA LEU A 51 2.13 5.84 3.29
C LEU A 51 3.16 4.71 3.42
N ALA A 52 3.08 3.68 2.59
CA ALA A 52 4.06 2.60 2.58
C ALA A 52 5.45 3.08 2.18
N VAL A 53 5.56 4.01 1.21
CA VAL A 53 6.84 4.67 0.86
C VAL A 53 7.38 5.50 2.02
N ILE A 54 6.54 6.28 2.70
CA ILE A 54 6.94 7.03 3.91
C ILE A 54 7.43 6.06 4.99
N GLY A 55 6.68 4.97 5.22
CA GLY A 55 7.05 3.90 6.14
C GLY A 55 8.40 3.25 5.78
N LEU A 56 8.67 3.04 4.50
CA LEU A 56 9.94 2.50 4.01
C LEU A 56 11.11 3.42 4.37
N VAL A 57 10.96 4.73 4.20
CA VAL A 57 11.98 5.71 4.61
C VAL A 57 12.30 5.61 6.10
N TYR A 58 11.29 5.47 6.95
CA TYR A 58 11.50 5.27 8.39
C TYR A 58 12.14 3.92 8.72
N SER A 59 11.73 2.84 8.05
CA SER A 59 12.33 1.51 8.21
C SER A 59 13.81 1.48 7.82
N VAL A 60 14.19 2.16 6.73
CA VAL A 60 15.60 2.28 6.30
C VAL A 60 16.40 3.14 7.27
N LYS A 61 15.85 4.27 7.75
CA LYS A 61 16.52 5.10 8.78
C LYS A 61 16.77 4.33 10.08
N GLY A 62 15.91 3.38 10.42
CA GLY A 62 16.05 2.50 11.59
C GLY A 62 16.87 1.23 11.35
N ILE A 63 17.56 1.08 10.20
CA ILE A 63 18.20 -0.19 9.83
C ILE A 63 19.29 -0.64 10.81
N ARG A 64 19.97 0.31 11.47
CA ARG A 64 21.02 0.05 12.47
C ARG A 64 20.50 -0.51 13.79
N GLU A 65 19.18 -0.51 14.00
CA GLU A 65 18.57 -1.05 15.21
C GLU A 65 18.45 -2.58 15.14
N PRO A 66 18.35 -3.30 16.27
CA PRO A 66 18.18 -4.75 16.28
C PRO A 66 16.99 -5.22 15.44
N ASN A 67 17.16 -6.33 14.73
CA ASN A 67 16.10 -6.90 13.90
C ASN A 67 15.05 -7.58 14.78
N THR A 68 13.92 -6.91 14.94
CA THR A 68 12.74 -7.44 15.63
C THR A 68 11.69 -7.86 14.61
N PHE A 69 10.75 -8.73 15.01
CA PHE A 69 9.65 -9.17 14.16
C PHE A 69 8.88 -8.01 13.53
N LYS A 70 8.49 -7.00 14.34
CA LYS A 70 7.77 -5.81 13.84
C LYS A 70 8.55 -5.04 12.78
N LYS A 71 9.87 -4.92 12.95
CA LYS A 71 10.73 -4.23 11.98
C LYS A 71 10.79 -4.98 10.65
N ILE A 72 10.98 -6.29 10.69
CA ILE A 72 11.02 -7.15 9.49
C ILE A 72 9.66 -7.11 8.79
N PHE A 73 8.58 -7.34 9.53
CA PHE A 73 7.23 -7.34 8.99
C PHE A 73 6.84 -5.99 8.38
N GLY A 74 7.12 -4.90 9.10
CA GLY A 74 6.88 -3.54 8.61
C GLY A 74 7.69 -3.23 7.36
N LEU A 75 8.95 -3.64 7.28
CA LEU A 75 9.78 -3.49 6.09
C LEU A 75 9.19 -4.25 4.90
N ILE A 76 8.78 -5.52 5.09
CA ILE A 76 8.17 -6.33 4.04
C ILE A 76 6.92 -5.62 3.49
N LEU A 77 6.01 -5.19 4.35
CA LEU A 77 4.80 -4.48 3.92
C LEU A 77 5.10 -3.17 3.18
N ASN A 78 6.03 -2.37 3.72
CA ASN A 78 6.42 -1.09 3.14
C ASN A 78 7.10 -1.22 1.77
N VAL A 79 7.70 -2.38 1.46
CA VAL A 79 8.24 -2.69 0.11
C VAL A 79 7.18 -3.31 -0.79
N SER A 80 6.40 -4.26 -0.28
CA SER A 80 5.43 -5.02 -1.07
C SER A 80 4.28 -4.15 -1.59
N ILE A 81 3.72 -3.26 -0.76
CA ILE A 81 2.58 -2.41 -1.16
C ILE A 81 2.93 -1.50 -2.35
N PRO A 82 4.03 -0.72 -2.33
CA PRO A 82 4.43 0.07 -3.49
C PRO A 82 4.81 -0.78 -4.70
N SER A 83 5.47 -1.93 -4.49
CA SER A 83 5.86 -2.82 -5.59
C SER A 83 4.65 -3.37 -6.35
N LEU A 84 3.59 -3.76 -5.63
CA LEU A 84 2.33 -4.18 -6.23
C LEU A 84 1.70 -3.07 -7.08
N PHE A 85 1.72 -1.83 -6.58
CA PHE A 85 1.24 -0.67 -7.33
C PHE A 85 2.02 -0.43 -8.61
N ILE A 86 3.36 -0.45 -8.53
CA ILE A 86 4.23 -0.31 -9.70
C ILE A 86 3.95 -1.42 -10.71
N ALA A 87 3.81 -2.66 -10.26
CA ALA A 87 3.50 -3.80 -11.13
C ALA A 87 2.16 -3.61 -11.87
N VAL A 88 1.12 -3.12 -11.19
CA VAL A 88 -0.18 -2.80 -11.80
C VAL A 88 -0.02 -1.69 -12.85
N ILE A 89 0.67 -0.60 -12.54
CA ILE A 89 0.89 0.51 -13.49
C ILE A 89 1.63 0.02 -14.73
N VAL A 90 2.74 -0.70 -14.54
CA VAL A 90 3.54 -1.24 -15.65
C VAL A 90 2.73 -2.19 -16.51
N LYS A 91 1.98 -3.12 -15.90
CA LYS A 91 1.10 -4.04 -16.62
C LYS A 91 0.08 -3.31 -17.48
N ASN A 92 -0.59 -2.30 -16.93
CA ASN A 92 -1.56 -1.50 -17.68
C ASN A 92 -0.89 -0.68 -18.80
N ALA A 93 0.30 -0.12 -18.57
CA ALA A 93 1.04 0.61 -19.59
C ALA A 93 1.41 -0.30 -20.78
N ILE A 94 1.82 -1.54 -20.51
CA ILE A 94 2.11 -2.55 -21.54
C ILE A 94 0.84 -2.91 -22.32
N GLU A 95 -0.29 -3.09 -21.64
CA GLU A 95 -1.58 -3.40 -22.29
C GLU A 95 -2.02 -2.26 -23.21
N ILE A 96 -1.90 -1.00 -22.77
CA ILE A 96 -2.22 0.18 -23.59
C ILE A 96 -1.29 0.25 -24.80
N TYR A 97 0.01 0.04 -24.62
CA TYR A 97 0.98 0.06 -25.72
C TYR A 97 0.63 -0.96 -26.81
N ARG A 98 0.31 -2.20 -26.42
CA ARG A 98 -0.11 -3.28 -27.34
C ARG A 98 -1.49 -3.07 -27.98
N ALA A 99 -2.34 -2.23 -27.39
CA ALA A 99 -3.64 -1.91 -27.96
C ALA A 99 -3.55 -0.82 -29.03
N ILE A 100 -2.52 0.02 -28.97
CA ILE A 100 -2.29 1.13 -29.90
C ILE A 100 -1.41 0.70 -31.09
N TYR A 101 -0.42 -0.16 -30.85
CA TYR A 101 0.57 -0.63 -31.83
C TYR A 101 0.55 -2.15 -31.94
#